data_AF-A0A2V9JGE4-F1
#
_entry.id   AF-A0A2V9JGE4-F1
#
_cell.length_a   1.000
_cell.length_b   1.000
_cell.length_c   1.000
_cell.angle_alpha   90.00
_cell.angle_beta   90.00
_cell.angle_gamma   90.00
#
_symmetry.space_group_name_H-M   'P 1'
#
loop_
_entity.id
_entity.type
_entity.pdbx_description
1 polymer ?
#
loop_
_entity_poly.entity_id
_entity_poly.type
_entity_poly.pdbx_seq_one_letter_code
_entity_poly.pdbx_strand_id
1 'polypeptide(L)'
;MRQALVRWILLTLTILPAWAQQDPLQGRWEGMARSSQGERKVTVSFKKEGDAYTGVISGVGGGTEVPFKEVKLEGEKGSAKL
;
A
#
# COMPACT_ATOMS: atom_id res chain seq x y z
N MET A 1 -38.84 25.31 -31.02
CA MET A 1 -38.66 23.88 -30.68
C MET A 1 -37.26 23.36 -31.08
N ARG A 2 -36.16 23.96 -30.57
CA ARG A 2 -34.78 23.54 -30.93
C ARG A 2 -33.77 23.58 -29.78
N GLN A 3 -34.19 23.96 -28.58
CA GLN A 3 -33.29 24.06 -27.41
C GLN A 3 -33.49 22.94 -26.38
N ALA A 4 -34.47 22.06 -26.58
CA ALA A 4 -34.73 20.95 -25.67
C ALA A 4 -33.80 19.73 -25.89
N LEU A 5 -33.12 19.65 -27.04
CA LEU A 5 -32.29 18.48 -27.39
C LEU A 5 -30.85 18.54 -26.84
N VAL A 6 -30.32 19.73 -26.58
CA VAL A 6 -28.89 19.88 -26.19
C VAL A 6 -28.68 19.66 -24.69
N ARG A 7 -29.75 19.79 -23.87
CA ARG A 7 -29.70 19.62 -22.41
C ARG A 7 -29.58 18.16 -21.95
N TRP A 8 -29.87 17.19 -22.83
CA TRP A 8 -29.83 15.76 -22.48
C TRP A 8 -28.46 15.11 -22.66
N ILE A 9 -27.53 15.76 -23.36
CA ILE A 9 -26.20 15.19 -23.69
C ILE A 9 -25.15 15.51 -22.63
N LEU A 10 -25.35 16.52 -21.77
CA LEU A 10 -24.40 16.84 -20.70
C LEU A 10 -24.59 16.06 -19.39
N LEU A 11 -25.68 15.30 -19.25
CA LEU A 11 -25.99 14.52 -18.03
C LEU A 11 -25.50 13.06 -18.10
N THR A 12 -24.59 12.76 -19.01
CA THR A 12 -23.87 11.48 -19.09
C THR A 12 -22.38 11.72 -18.87
N LEU A 13 -22.00 12.70 -18.05
CA LEU A 13 -20.64 12.79 -17.54
C LEU A 13 -20.45 11.69 -16.49
N THR A 14 -20.20 10.51 -17.04
CA THR A 14 -19.59 9.32 -16.44
C THR A 14 -18.97 9.59 -15.08
N ILE A 15 -19.68 9.14 -14.04
CA ILE A 15 -19.09 8.80 -12.75
C ILE A 15 -18.22 7.57 -13.05
N LEU A 16 -16.95 7.81 -13.42
CA LEU A 16 -15.96 6.76 -13.32
C LEU A 16 -15.89 6.45 -11.82
N PRO A 17 -16.20 5.22 -11.38
CA PRO A 17 -15.81 4.85 -10.04
C PRO A 17 -14.30 5.01 -10.01
N ALA A 18 -13.83 6.00 -9.26
CA ALA A 18 -12.45 6.03 -8.82
C ALA A 18 -12.33 4.82 -7.88
N TRP A 19 -12.11 3.65 -8.47
CA TRP A 19 -11.39 2.59 -7.80
C TRP A 19 -10.03 3.20 -7.55
N ALA A 20 -9.92 3.99 -6.46
CA ALA A 20 -8.65 4.25 -5.83
C ALA A 20 -8.12 2.85 -5.58
N GLN A 21 -7.23 2.41 -6.47
CA GLN A 21 -6.66 1.08 -6.46
C GLN A 21 -6.00 0.97 -5.10
N GLN A 22 -6.71 0.34 -4.16
CA GLN A 22 -6.25 0.21 -2.80
C GLN A 22 -4.92 -0.51 -2.92
N ASP A 23 -3.87 0.21 -2.55
CA ASP A 23 -2.54 -0.22 -2.92
C ASP A 23 -2.33 -1.62 -2.32
N PRO A 24 -1.96 -2.62 -3.14
CA PRO A 24 -2.02 -4.02 -2.74
C PRO A 24 -1.09 -4.35 -1.59
N LEU A 25 -0.13 -3.47 -1.27
CA LEU A 25 0.80 -3.63 -0.17
C LEU A 25 0.45 -2.74 1.02
N GLN A 26 -0.33 -1.69 0.83
CA GLN A 26 -0.69 -0.77 1.90
C GLN A 26 -1.56 -1.47 2.96
N GLY A 27 -1.18 -1.34 4.23
CA GLY A 27 -1.88 -1.94 5.35
C GLY A 27 -0.96 -2.72 6.29
N ARG A 28 -1.59 -3.45 7.21
CA ARG A 28 -0.91 -4.28 8.22
C ARG A 28 -0.87 -5.73 7.74
N TRP A 29 0.32 -6.30 7.77
CA TRP A 29 0.63 -7.66 7.37
C TRP A 29 1.22 -8.43 8.54
N GLU A 30 0.82 -9.68 8.69
CA GLU A 30 1.39 -10.59 9.66
C GLU A 30 2.04 -11.75 8.93
N GLY A 31 3.27 -12.09 9.31
CA GLY A 31 4.04 -13.13 8.64
C GLY A 31 5.06 -13.77 9.55
N MET A 32 5.73 -14.80 9.03
CA MET A 32 6.86 -15.44 9.71
C MET A 32 8.16 -14.97 9.07
N ALA A 33 9.03 -14.35 9.86
CA ALA A 33 10.37 -13.99 9.43
C ALA A 33 11.36 -15.05 9.92
N ARG A 34 12.19 -15.55 9.01
CA ARG A 34 13.30 -16.44 9.35
C ARG A 34 14.51 -15.60 9.76
N SER A 35 15.05 -15.88 10.93
CA SER A 35 16.25 -15.24 11.47
C SER A 35 17.29 -16.29 11.86
N SER A 36 18.51 -15.85 12.19
CA SER A 36 19.57 -16.74 12.72
C SER A 36 19.17 -17.47 14.00
N GLN A 37 18.19 -16.93 14.75
CA GLN A 37 17.66 -17.53 15.97
C GLN A 37 16.40 -18.39 15.74
N GLY A 38 15.98 -18.58 14.48
CA GLY A 38 14.78 -19.34 14.12
C GLY A 38 13.69 -18.48 13.47
N GLU A 39 12.53 -19.09 13.24
CA GLU A 39 11.34 -18.42 12.70
C GLU A 39 10.56 -17.70 13.79
N ARG A 40 10.09 -16.49 13.49
CA ARG A 40 9.33 -15.67 14.43
C ARG A 40 8.22 -14.92 13.73
N LYS A 41 7.11 -14.76 14.43
CA LYS A 41 5.99 -13.94 13.96
C LYS A 41 6.41 -12.48 13.95
N VAL A 42 6.22 -11.81 12.82
CA VAL A 42 6.48 -10.39 12.63
C VAL A 42 5.22 -9.72 12.11
N THR A 43 5.06 -8.45 12.46
CA THR A 43 4.04 -7.60 11.85
C THR A 43 4.74 -6.51 11.07
N VAL A 44 4.28 -6.25 9.85
CA VAL A 44 4.75 -5.16 9.00
C VAL A 44 3.58 -4.27 8.65
N SER A 45 3.68 -2.97 8.92
CA SER A 45 2.69 -1.99 8.47
C SER A 45 3.30 -1.17 7.34
N PHE A 46 2.78 -1.30 6.13
CA PHE A 46 3.19 -0.50 4.97
C PHE A 46 2.25 0.68 4.76
N LYS A 47 2.83 1.83 4.45
CA LYS A 47 2.16 3.05 4.07
C LYS A 47 2.78 3.56 2.76
N LYS A 48 1.94 3.89 1.79
CA LYS A 48 2.40 4.50 0.55
C LYS A 48 2.58 6.00 0.74
N GLU A 49 3.78 6.50 0.42
CA GLU A 49 4.08 7.93 0.40
C GLU A 49 4.67 8.29 -0.97
N GLY A 50 3.81 8.81 -1.86
CA GLY A 50 4.16 9.03 -3.26
C GLY A 50 4.43 7.72 -4.00
N ASP A 51 5.64 7.56 -4.52
CA ASP A 51 6.11 6.38 -5.26
C ASP A 51 6.84 5.34 -4.39
N ALA A 52 7.00 5.59 -3.08
CA ALA A 52 7.71 4.71 -2.16
C ALA A 52 6.80 4.15 -1.06
N TYR A 53 7.22 3.03 -0.47
CA TYR A 53 6.60 2.49 0.75
C TYR A 53 7.45 2.82 1.96
N THR A 54 6.79 3.37 2.98
CA THR A 54 7.32 3.60 4.32
C THR A 54 6.55 2.75 5.32
N GLY A 55 7.05 2.59 6.54
CA GLY A 55 6.33 1.77 7.50
C GLY A 55 7.11 1.39 8.74
N VAL A 56 6.55 0.43 9.46
CA VAL A 56 7.09 -0.07 10.72
C VAL A 56 7.04 -1.60 10.74
N ILE A 57 8.12 -2.22 11.18
CA ILE A 57 8.20 -3.66 11.41
C ILE A 57 8.31 -3.90 12.92
N SER A 58 7.50 -4.81 13.47
CA SER A 58 7.57 -5.23 14.87
C SER A 58 7.84 -6.73 14.98
N GLY A 59 8.47 -7.14 16.10
CA GLY A 59 8.82 -8.55 16.38
C GLY A 59 10.22 -8.98 15.93
N VAL A 60 10.96 -8.13 15.21
CA VAL A 60 12.33 -8.44 14.71
C VAL A 60 13.41 -8.23 15.78
N GLY A 61 13.08 -7.58 16.90
CA GLY A 61 14.03 -7.23 17.97
C GLY A 61 13.52 -7.45 19.38
N GLY A 62 12.65 -8.46 19.61
CA GLY A 62 12.11 -8.72 20.95
C GLY A 62 10.94 -7.80 21.34
N GLY A 63 10.12 -7.40 20.37
CA GLY A 63 8.96 -6.51 20.58
C GLY A 63 9.20 -5.05 20.18
N THR A 64 10.45 -4.67 19.89
CA THR A 64 10.77 -3.33 19.39
C THR A 64 10.19 -3.09 18.01
N GLU A 65 9.54 -1.95 17.84
CA GLU A 65 9.10 -1.41 16.56
C GLU A 65 10.28 -0.73 15.85
N VAL A 66 10.56 -1.16 14.63
CA VAL A 66 11.64 -0.63 13.79
C VAL A 66 11.01 0.03 12.57
N PRO A 67 11.06 1.37 12.44
CA PRO A 67 10.59 2.05 11.25
C PRO A 67 11.54 1.80 10.08
N PHE A 68 10.98 1.72 8.86
CA PHE A 68 11.74 1.76 7.62
C PHE A 68 11.29 2.95 6.79
N LYS A 69 12.27 3.65 6.21
CA LYS A 69 12.03 4.91 5.48
C LYS A 69 11.82 4.71 4.00
N GLU A 70 12.37 3.65 3.44
CA GLU A 70 12.23 3.36 2.02
C GLU A 70 12.32 1.86 1.79
N VAL A 71 11.26 1.29 1.20
CA VAL A 71 11.25 -0.06 0.66
C VAL A 71 11.06 0.04 -0.84
N LYS A 72 12.07 -0.43 -1.58
CA LYS A 72 11.96 -0.67 -3.01
C LYS A 72 11.63 -2.13 -3.24
N LEU A 73 10.52 -2.37 -3.92
CA LEU A 73 10.11 -3.69 -4.35
C LEU A 73 10.53 -3.84 -5.82
N GLU A 74 11.50 -4.68 -6.07
CA GLU A 74 11.91 -5.11 -7.41
C GLU A 74 11.13 -6.38 -7.77
N GLY A 75 9.92 -6.19 -8.29
CA GLY A 75 9.02 -7.29 -8.64
C GLY A 75 8.65 -8.13 -7.42
N GLU A 76 9.06 -9.41 -7.39
CA GLU A 76 8.80 -10.33 -6.28
C GLU A 76 9.78 -10.18 -5.10
N LYS A 77 10.82 -9.33 -5.21
CA LYS A 77 11.89 -9.19 -4.22
C LYS A 77 11.95 -7.76 -3.67
N GLY A 78 11.88 -7.61 -2.35
CA GLY A 78 11.94 -6.31 -1.68
C GLY A 78 13.26 -6.08 -0.96
N SER A 79 13.82 -4.87 -1.08
CA SER A 79 14.94 -4.39 -0.26
C SER A 79 14.50 -3.20 0.59
N ALA A 80 14.72 -3.29 1.90
CA ALA A 80 14.38 -2.25 2.88
C ALA A 80 15.66 -1.62 3.42
N LYS A 81 15.71 -0.28 3.45
CA LYS A 81 16.77 0.44 4.16
C LYS A 81 16.25 0.92 5.51
N LEU A 82 16.91 0.46 6.58
CA LEU A 82 16.64 0.85 7.96
C LEU A 82 17.26 2.22 8.28
#